data_AF-A0AAP0WPT2-F1
#
_entry.id   AF-A0AAP0WPT2-F1
#
_cell.length_a   1.000
_cell.length_b   1.000
_cell.length_c   1.000
_cell.angle_alpha   90.00
_cell.angle_beta   90.00
_cell.angle_gamma   90.00
#
_symmetry.space_group_name_H-M   'P 1'
#
loop_
_entity.id
_entity.type
_entity.pdbx_description
1 polymer ?
#
loop_
_entity_poly.entity_id
_entity_poly.type
_entity_poly.pdbx_seq_one_letter_code
_entity_poly.pdbx_strand_id
1 'polypeptide(L)'
;MAATGPSDVTDGPVLSFFNKRLRSLRKKHNRILQIEEAVAQGKPINKEQEEVLRSKPGVSGLIEELEKLRQPLSAAVSEEVNLAIQRHQLSLSSSPPSLSDDSATADDKSRASEDKEKAEAGKDESNTTVVDDLLNLLYFGSLFDVKPQSDFTSTMLTRMHERGCCLTYDYVTDDATDLLGEKDLDMISLVGGLLISRPVDSSLSHKNALQRCIQRAKLWLDKSEQPIEPDSAITYAGLRERLNKIMSSDYFTTTPEMKAPVEVAAAAGNYASFQVPVHGSMVPVTVPVQVEGSVGQYQQEDDDDTSNFQGNEA
;
A
#
# COMPACT_ATOMS: atom_id res chain seq x y z
N MET A 1 45.78 -22.27 -2.22
CA MET A 1 45.06 -21.75 -3.42
C MET A 1 43.76 -22.54 -3.54
N ALA A 2 42.69 -22.06 -2.92
CA ALA A 2 41.36 -22.65 -3.08
C ALA A 2 40.56 -21.74 -4.01
N ALA A 3 40.34 -22.20 -5.23
CA ALA A 3 39.45 -21.56 -6.19
C ALA A 3 38.02 -21.95 -5.85
N THR A 4 37.27 -21.07 -5.20
CA THR A 4 35.83 -21.20 -5.04
C THR A 4 35.16 -20.49 -6.21
N GLY A 5 34.73 -21.28 -7.20
CA GLY A 5 33.94 -20.78 -8.32
C GLY A 5 32.58 -20.26 -7.85
N PRO A 6 32.05 -19.17 -8.44
CA PRO A 6 30.72 -18.68 -8.08
C PRO A 6 29.68 -19.63 -8.70
N SER A 7 29.00 -20.40 -7.85
CA SER A 7 27.75 -21.07 -8.22
C SER A 7 26.67 -20.00 -8.43
N ASP A 8 26.64 -19.42 -9.63
CA ASP A 8 25.68 -18.38 -10.04
C ASP A 8 24.28 -18.97 -10.39
N VAL A 9 24.05 -20.27 -10.16
CA VAL A 9 22.82 -20.98 -10.63
C VAL A 9 21.83 -21.29 -9.50
N THR A 10 22.21 -21.12 -8.23
CA THR A 10 21.37 -21.47 -7.07
C THR A 10 20.83 -20.25 -6.30
N ASP A 11 21.28 -19.05 -6.64
CA ASP A 11 20.93 -17.84 -5.91
C ASP A 11 19.61 -17.26 -6.45
N GLY A 12 18.59 -17.17 -5.59
CA GLY A 12 17.27 -16.60 -5.93
C GLY A 12 17.35 -15.15 -6.46
N PRO A 13 16.24 -14.58 -6.98
CA PRO A 13 16.23 -13.30 -7.70
C PRO A 13 16.95 -12.16 -6.96
N VAL A 14 16.77 -12.07 -5.65
CA VAL A 14 17.39 -11.06 -4.77
C VAL A 14 18.92 -11.18 -4.75
N LEU A 15 19.46 -12.37 -4.47
CA LEU A 15 20.90 -12.61 -4.45
C LEU A 15 21.51 -12.47 -5.85
N SER A 16 20.77 -12.81 -6.90
CA SER A 16 21.22 -12.63 -8.30
C SER A 16 21.46 -11.16 -8.64
N PHE A 17 20.58 -10.26 -8.21
CA PHE A 17 20.73 -8.81 -8.40
C PHE A 17 21.95 -8.29 -7.64
N PHE A 18 22.10 -8.75 -6.41
CA PHE A 18 23.19 -8.39 -5.53
C PHE A 18 24.56 -8.79 -6.09
N ASN A 19 24.66 -10.03 -6.59
CA ASN A 19 25.85 -10.55 -7.29
C ASN A 19 26.17 -9.75 -8.55
N LYS A 20 25.16 -9.36 -9.34
CA LYS A 20 25.35 -8.50 -10.54
C LYS A 20 25.91 -7.14 -10.14
N ARG A 21 25.37 -6.51 -9.11
CA ARG A 21 25.85 -5.21 -8.60
C ARG A 21 27.29 -5.31 -8.10
N LEU A 22 27.60 -6.34 -7.31
CA LEU A 22 28.94 -6.58 -6.79
C LEU A 22 29.96 -6.82 -7.92
N ARG A 23 29.60 -7.58 -8.96
CA ARG A 23 30.43 -7.77 -10.16
C ARG A 23 30.72 -6.46 -10.88
N SER A 24 29.71 -5.61 -11.07
CA SER A 24 29.86 -4.30 -11.71
C SER A 24 30.81 -3.39 -10.90
N LEU A 25 30.62 -3.32 -9.58
CA LEU A 25 31.48 -2.53 -8.70
C LEU A 25 32.93 -3.04 -8.68
N ARG A 26 33.15 -4.35 -8.63
CA ARG A 26 34.49 -4.95 -8.73
C ARG A 26 35.16 -4.64 -10.07
N LYS A 27 34.42 -4.64 -11.18
CA LYS A 27 34.94 -4.20 -12.49
C LYS A 27 35.36 -2.72 -12.45
N LYS A 28 34.54 -1.85 -11.84
CA LYS A 28 34.88 -0.43 -11.67
C LYS A 28 36.11 -0.25 -10.76
N HIS A 29 36.20 -1.00 -9.67
CA HIS A 29 37.35 -0.99 -8.77
C HIS A 29 38.64 -1.45 -9.47
N ASN A 30 38.58 -2.52 -10.27
CA ASN A 30 39.72 -2.96 -11.08
C ASN A 30 40.13 -1.90 -12.11
N ARG A 31 39.16 -1.18 -12.71
CA ARG A 31 39.46 -0.07 -13.61
C ARG A 31 40.16 1.09 -12.89
N ILE A 32 39.76 1.40 -11.66
CA ILE A 32 40.43 2.39 -10.82
C ILE A 32 41.89 1.98 -10.57
N LEU A 33 42.14 0.73 -10.15
CA LEU A 33 43.51 0.24 -9.93
C LEU A 33 44.40 0.35 -11.18
N GLN A 34 43.85 0.03 -12.36
CA GLN A 34 44.58 0.20 -13.64
C GLN A 34 44.93 1.66 -13.94
N ILE A 35 44.02 2.60 -13.63
CA ILE A 35 44.27 4.03 -13.82
C ILE A 35 45.32 4.52 -12.81
N GLU A 36 45.25 4.07 -11.55
CA GLU A 36 46.26 4.41 -10.53
C GLU A 36 47.66 3.93 -10.91
N GLU A 37 47.78 2.72 -11.46
CA GLU A 37 49.04 2.19 -11.97
C GLU A 37 49.57 3.02 -13.15
N ALA A 38 48.69 3.42 -14.07
CA ALA A 38 49.06 4.28 -15.19
C ALA A 38 49.54 5.67 -14.73
N VAL A 39 48.89 6.25 -13.72
CA VAL A 39 49.30 7.52 -13.09
C VAL A 39 50.66 7.36 -12.39
N ALA A 40 50.87 6.26 -11.66
CA ALA A 40 52.15 5.97 -11.01
C ALA A 40 53.31 5.82 -12.02
N GLN A 41 53.01 5.38 -13.25
CA GLN A 41 53.94 5.34 -14.38
C GLN A 41 54.12 6.70 -15.09
N GLY A 42 53.48 7.77 -14.60
CA GLY A 42 53.60 9.13 -15.15
C GLY A 42 52.75 9.40 -16.39
N LYS A 43 51.74 8.56 -16.70
CA LYS A 43 50.85 8.80 -17.86
C LYS A 43 49.87 9.94 -17.55
N PRO A 44 49.66 10.88 -18.49
CA PRO A 44 48.65 11.92 -18.32
C PRO A 44 47.24 11.29 -18.32
N ILE A 45 46.38 11.77 -17.43
CA ILE A 45 44.99 11.33 -17.31
C ILE A 45 44.02 12.39 -17.82
N ASN A 46 42.87 11.95 -18.31
CA ASN A 46 41.80 12.84 -18.75
C ASN A 46 40.78 13.12 -17.62
N LYS A 47 39.86 14.06 -17.84
CA LYS A 47 38.84 14.47 -16.86
C LYS A 47 37.91 13.33 -16.42
N GLU A 48 37.61 12.39 -17.32
CA GLU A 48 36.77 11.22 -17.02
C GLU A 48 37.52 10.23 -16.10
N GLN A 49 38.81 10.01 -16.33
CA GLN A 49 39.66 9.17 -15.50
C GLN A 49 39.84 9.77 -14.09
N GLU A 50 39.97 11.08 -13.97
CA GLU A 50 39.99 11.77 -12.67
C GLU A 50 38.68 11.55 -11.89
N GLU A 51 37.53 11.62 -12.56
CA GLU A 51 36.23 11.36 -11.93
C GLU A 51 36.11 9.89 -11.48
N VAL A 52 36.60 8.96 -12.30
CA VAL A 52 36.65 7.53 -11.93
C VAL A 52 37.53 7.31 -10.71
N LEU A 53 38.71 7.95 -10.62
CA LEU A 53 39.58 7.91 -9.45
C LEU A 53 38.93 8.53 -8.20
N ARG A 54 38.25 9.68 -8.36
CA ARG A 54 37.51 10.35 -7.26
C ARG A 54 36.44 9.44 -6.66
N SER A 55 35.87 8.53 -7.46
CA SER A 55 34.86 7.58 -6.99
C SER A 55 35.41 6.40 -6.18
N LYS A 56 36.75 6.26 -6.03
CA LYS A 56 37.39 5.13 -5.34
C LYS A 56 36.88 4.88 -3.91
N PRO A 57 36.81 5.87 -3.00
CA PRO A 57 36.35 5.62 -1.64
C PRO A 57 34.91 5.09 -1.61
N GLY A 58 34.02 5.65 -2.44
CA GLY A 58 32.64 5.21 -2.55
C GLY A 58 32.50 3.81 -3.16
N VAL A 59 33.26 3.49 -4.20
CA VAL A 59 33.25 2.14 -4.81
C VAL A 59 33.76 1.09 -3.82
N SER A 60 34.83 1.37 -3.07
CA SER A 60 35.36 0.45 -2.05
C SER A 60 34.37 0.25 -0.89
N GLY A 61 33.78 1.33 -0.37
CA GLY A 61 32.78 1.25 0.69
C GLY A 61 31.55 0.45 0.27
N LEU A 62 31.03 0.70 -0.95
CA LEU A 62 29.89 -0.06 -1.48
C LEU A 62 30.21 -1.55 -1.68
N ILE A 63 31.45 -1.91 -2.06
CA ILE A 63 31.85 -3.34 -2.14
C ILE A 63 31.81 -3.96 -0.75
N GLU A 64 32.40 -3.31 0.25
CA GLU A 64 32.47 -3.83 1.63
C GLU A 64 31.08 -3.97 2.26
N GLU A 65 30.23 -2.96 2.13
CA GLU A 65 28.85 -2.99 2.62
C GLU A 65 28.05 -4.11 1.96
N LEU A 66 28.16 -4.25 0.63
CA LEU A 66 27.45 -5.32 -0.05
C LEU A 66 27.98 -6.70 0.40
N GLU A 67 29.29 -6.88 0.51
CA GLU A 67 29.85 -8.15 1.00
C GLU A 67 29.39 -8.49 2.42
N LYS A 68 29.29 -7.50 3.31
CA LYS A 68 28.75 -7.67 4.67
C LYS A 68 27.26 -8.04 4.68
N LEU A 69 26.46 -7.44 3.80
CA LEU A 69 25.02 -7.67 3.73
C LEU A 69 24.64 -8.99 3.04
N ARG A 70 25.55 -9.58 2.25
CA ARG A 70 25.28 -10.81 1.49
C ARG A 70 24.83 -11.98 2.37
N GLN A 71 25.59 -12.28 3.43
CA GLN A 71 25.32 -13.43 4.29
C GLN A 71 24.04 -13.27 5.12
N PRO A 72 23.81 -12.14 5.82
CA PRO A 72 22.55 -11.88 6.53
C PRO A 72 21.33 -11.98 5.61
N LEU A 73 21.42 -11.44 4.39
CA LEU A 73 20.32 -11.48 3.44
C LEU A 73 20.05 -12.89 2.91
N SER A 74 21.09 -13.68 2.63
CA SER A 74 20.95 -15.08 2.24
C SER A 74 20.30 -15.92 3.35
N ALA A 75 20.68 -15.68 4.60
CA ALA A 75 20.10 -16.35 5.76
C ALA A 75 18.61 -16.01 5.92
N ALA A 76 18.26 -14.71 5.89
CA ALA A 76 16.88 -14.24 6.01
C ALA A 76 15.98 -14.79 4.89
N VAL A 77 16.45 -14.80 3.63
CA VAL A 77 15.71 -15.37 2.50
C VAL A 77 15.50 -16.88 2.69
N SER A 78 16.51 -17.60 3.16
CA SER A 78 16.40 -19.05 3.39
C SER A 78 15.42 -19.35 4.53
N GLU A 79 15.43 -18.55 5.59
CA GLU A 79 14.50 -18.64 6.71
C GLU A 79 13.05 -18.43 6.25
N GLU A 80 12.78 -17.36 5.48
CA GLU A 80 11.42 -17.08 4.98
C GLU A 80 10.91 -18.20 4.06
N VAL A 81 11.77 -18.72 3.18
CA VAL A 81 11.44 -19.87 2.32
C VAL A 81 11.11 -21.10 3.16
N ASN A 82 11.89 -21.39 4.20
CA ASN A 82 11.64 -22.52 5.09
C ASN A 82 10.32 -22.35 5.87
N LEU A 83 10.03 -21.14 6.36
CA LEU A 83 8.77 -20.83 7.04
C LEU A 83 7.57 -21.00 6.09
N ALA A 84 7.68 -20.54 4.84
CA ALA A 84 6.65 -20.72 3.84
C ALA A 84 6.40 -22.21 3.53
N ILE A 85 7.46 -23.02 3.40
CA ILE A 85 7.35 -24.47 3.21
C ILE A 85 6.69 -25.13 4.43
N GLN A 86 7.09 -24.77 5.65
CA GLN A 86 6.53 -25.32 6.89
C GLN A 86 5.03 -24.99 7.02
N ARG A 87 4.63 -23.74 6.76
CA ARG A 87 3.23 -23.32 6.74
C ARG A 87 2.42 -24.12 5.72
N HIS A 88 2.99 -24.40 4.54
CA HIS A 88 2.34 -25.20 3.52
C HIS A 88 2.16 -26.67 3.94
N GLN A 89 3.16 -27.27 4.58
CA GLN A 89 3.10 -28.65 5.07
C GLN A 89 2.08 -28.83 6.21
N LEU A 90 1.99 -27.88 7.15
CA LEU A 90 0.98 -27.89 8.23
C LEU A 90 -0.45 -27.70 7.70
N SER A 91 -0.61 -26.96 6.60
CA SER A 91 -1.90 -26.82 5.91
C SER A 91 -2.34 -28.09 5.17
N LEU A 92 -1.42 -28.99 4.84
CA LEU A 92 -1.71 -30.26 4.15
C LEU A 92 -1.95 -31.43 5.12
N SER A 93 -1.40 -31.37 6.34
CA SER A 93 -1.58 -32.40 7.37
C SER A 93 -2.84 -32.24 8.23
N SER A 94 -3.59 -31.15 8.06
CA SER A 94 -4.81 -30.83 8.82
C SER A 94 -6.13 -31.17 8.09
N SER A 95 -6.09 -31.83 6.94
CA SER A 95 -7.30 -32.38 6.31
C SER A 95 -7.69 -33.75 6.92
N PRO A 96 -8.91 -33.93 7.46
CA PRO A 96 -9.37 -35.22 7.96
C PRO A 96 -9.63 -36.23 6.81
N PRO A 97 -9.53 -37.55 7.08
CA PRO A 97 -9.76 -38.59 6.09
C PRO A 97 -11.26 -38.77 5.83
N SER A 98 -11.67 -38.64 4.57
CA SER A 98 -12.97 -39.11 4.09
C SER A 98 -12.91 -40.63 3.84
N LEU A 99 -13.64 -41.40 4.64
CA LEU A 99 -14.00 -42.80 4.42
C LEU A 99 -15.49 -42.82 3.99
N SER A 100 -15.81 -43.17 2.74
CA SER A 100 -16.36 -44.47 2.26
C SER A 100 -17.75 -44.79 2.86
N ASP A 101 -18.78 -45.31 2.18
CA ASP A 101 -18.96 -46.02 0.91
C ASP A 101 -20.48 -46.09 0.61
N ASP A 102 -20.78 -46.59 -0.58
CA ASP A 102 -22.03 -46.83 -1.33
C ASP A 102 -23.13 -47.73 -0.68
N SER A 103 -24.40 -47.50 -1.11
CA SER A 103 -25.38 -48.52 -1.57
C SER A 103 -26.88 -48.21 -1.31
N ALA A 104 -27.60 -47.89 -2.39
CA ALA A 104 -28.93 -48.35 -2.90
C ALA A 104 -30.12 -48.63 -1.92
N THR A 105 -31.39 -48.25 -2.14
CA THR A 105 -32.30 -48.46 -3.30
C THR A 105 -33.69 -47.77 -3.08
N ALA A 106 -34.30 -47.36 -4.20
CA ALA A 106 -35.74 -47.40 -4.62
C ALA A 106 -36.89 -46.68 -3.85
N ASP A 107 -37.59 -45.82 -4.64
CA ASP A 107 -39.03 -45.53 -4.79
C ASP A 107 -39.96 -45.33 -3.57
N ASP A 108 -40.59 -44.14 -3.49
CA ASP A 108 -42.07 -44.03 -3.59
C ASP A 108 -42.52 -42.60 -3.99
N LYS A 109 -43.68 -42.54 -4.65
CA LYS A 109 -44.24 -41.44 -5.44
C LYS A 109 -45.38 -40.75 -4.69
N SER A 110 -45.63 -39.49 -5.06
CA SER A 110 -46.80 -38.64 -4.75
C SER A 110 -46.73 -37.87 -3.42
N ARG A 111 -47.16 -36.61 -3.29
CA ARG A 111 -48.16 -35.84 -4.04
C ARG A 111 -47.98 -34.33 -3.76
N ALA A 112 -48.48 -33.50 -4.69
CA ALA A 112 -48.65 -32.04 -4.63
C ALA A 112 -49.16 -31.52 -3.27
N SER A 113 -48.96 -30.26 -2.86
CA SER A 113 -49.26 -29.02 -3.61
C SER A 113 -48.79 -27.78 -2.84
N GLU A 114 -48.51 -26.72 -3.61
CA GLU A 114 -48.79 -25.30 -3.30
C GLU A 114 -48.17 -24.66 -2.05
N ASP A 115 -47.03 -24.00 -2.25
CA ASP A 115 -46.73 -22.67 -1.69
C ASP A 115 -45.43 -22.16 -2.30
N LYS A 116 -45.50 -21.63 -3.53
CA LYS A 116 -44.31 -21.17 -4.27
C LYS A 116 -44.38 -19.73 -4.80
N GLU A 117 -45.33 -18.93 -4.33
CA GLU A 117 -45.48 -17.52 -4.78
C GLU A 117 -45.21 -16.47 -3.69
N LYS A 118 -44.75 -16.86 -2.50
CA LYS A 118 -44.37 -15.89 -1.43
C LYS A 118 -42.87 -15.84 -1.10
N ALA A 119 -42.05 -16.66 -1.75
CA ALA A 119 -40.62 -16.76 -1.48
C ALA A 119 -39.72 -15.92 -2.40
N GLU A 120 -40.25 -15.32 -3.47
CA GLU A 120 -39.43 -14.52 -4.40
C GLU A 120 -39.32 -13.05 -3.98
N ALA A 121 -40.39 -12.43 -3.45
CA ALA A 121 -40.35 -11.02 -3.03
C ALA A 121 -39.42 -10.75 -1.82
N GLY A 122 -39.32 -11.68 -0.86
CA GLY A 122 -38.43 -11.53 0.29
C GLY A 122 -36.95 -11.86 0.01
N LYS A 123 -36.68 -12.56 -1.10
CA LYS A 123 -35.32 -12.97 -1.46
C LYS A 123 -34.55 -11.84 -2.13
N ASP A 124 -35.23 -11.04 -2.95
CA ASP A 124 -34.64 -9.88 -3.61
C ASP A 124 -34.29 -8.76 -2.63
N GLU A 125 -35.12 -8.50 -1.62
CA GLU A 125 -34.81 -7.55 -0.55
C GLU A 125 -33.64 -8.05 0.34
N SER A 126 -33.62 -9.36 0.65
CA SER A 126 -32.49 -9.97 1.39
C SER A 126 -31.18 -9.96 0.60
N ASN A 127 -31.23 -10.17 -0.72
CA ASN A 127 -30.03 -10.12 -1.56
C ASN A 127 -29.54 -8.67 -1.72
N THR A 128 -30.45 -7.70 -1.85
CA THR A 128 -30.11 -6.28 -1.95
C THR A 128 -29.42 -5.81 -0.68
N THR A 129 -29.94 -6.15 0.50
CA THR A 129 -29.30 -5.81 1.79
C THR A 129 -27.93 -6.43 1.98
N VAL A 130 -27.69 -7.67 1.51
CA VAL A 130 -26.37 -8.31 1.53
C VAL A 130 -25.38 -7.61 0.59
N VAL A 131 -25.83 -7.21 -0.60
CA VAL A 131 -25.01 -6.47 -1.57
C VAL A 131 -24.63 -5.11 -1.00
N ASP A 132 -25.59 -4.38 -0.42
CA ASP A 132 -25.36 -3.09 0.21
C ASP A 132 -24.35 -3.19 1.35
N ASP A 133 -24.48 -4.19 2.24
CA ASP A 133 -23.55 -4.40 3.36
C ASP A 133 -22.10 -4.62 2.87
N LEU A 134 -21.92 -5.47 1.86
CA LEU A 134 -20.60 -5.72 1.28
C LEU A 134 -20.07 -4.49 0.52
N LEU A 135 -20.92 -3.78 -0.22
CA LEU A 135 -20.50 -2.58 -0.95
C LEU A 135 -20.13 -1.44 -0.01
N ASN A 136 -20.85 -1.26 1.11
CA ASN A 136 -20.50 -0.27 2.12
C ASN A 136 -19.11 -0.55 2.70
N LEU A 137 -18.83 -1.81 3.06
CA LEU A 137 -17.51 -2.20 3.53
C LEU A 137 -16.42 -1.96 2.47
N LEU A 138 -16.67 -2.30 1.22
CA LEU A 138 -15.70 -2.09 0.13
C LEU A 138 -15.47 -0.61 -0.15
N TYR A 139 -16.54 0.20 -0.12
CA TYR A 139 -16.48 1.64 -0.33
C TYR A 139 -15.62 2.31 0.73
N PHE A 140 -15.94 2.12 2.01
CA PHE A 140 -15.17 2.69 3.11
C PHE A 140 -13.78 2.07 3.23
N GLY A 141 -13.66 0.77 2.99
CA GLY A 141 -12.36 0.10 2.96
C GLY A 141 -11.41 0.71 1.94
N SER A 142 -11.90 1.01 0.74
CA SER A 142 -11.10 1.69 -0.29
C SER A 142 -10.86 3.17 0.02
N LEU A 143 -11.85 3.85 0.60
CA LEU A 143 -11.75 5.27 0.98
C LEU A 143 -10.67 5.49 2.05
N PHE A 144 -10.58 4.58 3.01
CA PHE A 144 -9.61 4.67 4.11
C PHE A 144 -8.25 4.02 3.82
N ASP A 145 -8.05 3.43 2.63
CA ASP A 145 -6.80 2.82 2.22
C ASP A 145 -5.72 3.86 1.82
N VAL A 146 -4.99 4.33 2.83
CA VAL A 146 -3.84 5.23 2.68
C VAL A 146 -2.58 4.38 2.46
N LYS A 147 -2.18 4.23 1.20
CA LYS A 147 -0.93 3.58 0.83
C LYS A 147 0.18 4.63 0.65
N PRO A 148 1.31 4.54 1.39
CA PRO A 148 2.44 5.47 1.21
C PRO A 148 3.14 5.30 -0.14
N GLN A 149 2.87 4.20 -0.85
CA GLN A 149 3.46 3.86 -2.15
C GLN A 149 2.54 4.18 -3.34
N SER A 150 1.43 4.90 -3.13
CA SER A 150 0.59 5.34 -4.24
C SER A 150 1.32 6.40 -5.06
N ASP A 151 1.52 6.15 -6.36
CA ASP A 151 2.14 7.09 -7.32
C ASP A 151 1.38 8.42 -7.46
N PHE A 152 0.19 8.54 -6.84
CA PHE A 152 -0.65 9.72 -6.91
C PHE A 152 -0.84 10.36 -5.51
N THR A 153 0.05 11.31 -5.19
CA THR A 153 0.08 12.05 -3.92
C THR A 153 -1.27 12.72 -3.59
N SER A 154 -2.00 13.19 -4.60
CA SER A 154 -3.31 13.84 -4.39
C SER A 154 -4.36 12.86 -3.85
N THR A 155 -4.40 11.61 -4.30
CA THR A 155 -5.33 10.59 -3.79
C THR A 155 -4.96 10.22 -2.36
N MET A 156 -3.66 10.09 -2.07
CA MET A 156 -3.21 9.85 -0.69
C MET A 156 -3.66 10.98 0.24
N LEU A 157 -3.45 12.25 -0.16
CA LEU A 157 -3.84 13.41 0.65
C LEU A 157 -5.36 13.49 0.83
N THR A 158 -6.14 13.24 -0.23
CA THR A 158 -7.60 13.17 -0.14
C THR A 158 -8.03 12.09 0.86
N ARG A 159 -7.51 10.87 0.76
CA ARG A 159 -7.86 9.79 1.71
C ARG A 159 -7.43 10.09 3.14
N MET A 160 -6.27 10.71 3.35
CA MET A 160 -5.85 11.16 4.68
C MET A 160 -6.81 12.21 5.24
N HIS A 161 -7.29 13.14 4.40
CA HIS A 161 -8.28 14.12 4.80
C HIS A 161 -9.62 13.46 5.17
N GLU A 162 -10.12 12.54 4.34
CA GLU A 162 -11.36 11.79 4.61
C GLU A 162 -11.30 11.03 5.95
N ARG A 163 -10.17 10.38 6.25
CA ARG A 163 -9.95 9.73 7.55
C ARG A 163 -10.04 10.72 8.71
N GLY A 164 -9.33 11.84 8.60
CA GLY A 164 -9.34 12.90 9.62
C GLY A 164 -10.74 13.47 9.84
N CYS A 165 -11.49 13.68 8.77
CA CYS A 165 -12.88 14.12 8.82
C CYS A 165 -13.75 13.10 9.55
N CYS A 166 -13.71 11.82 9.18
CA CYS A 166 -14.48 10.75 9.81
C CYS A 166 -14.30 10.72 11.34
N LEU A 167 -13.05 10.82 11.82
CA LEU A 167 -12.73 10.82 13.26
C LEU A 167 -13.19 12.11 13.96
N THR A 168 -13.07 13.25 13.28
CA THR A 168 -13.47 14.55 13.85
C THR A 168 -14.98 14.64 14.03
N TYR A 169 -15.77 14.12 13.08
CA TYR A 169 -17.21 14.06 13.24
C TYR A 169 -17.62 13.19 14.42
N ASP A 170 -16.96 12.04 14.64
CA ASP A 170 -17.24 11.19 15.78
C ASP A 170 -16.94 11.91 17.11
N TYR A 171 -15.81 12.61 17.20
CA TYR A 171 -15.42 13.36 18.40
C TYR A 171 -16.35 14.55 18.72
N VAL A 172 -16.84 15.25 17.70
CA VAL A 172 -17.65 16.46 17.87
C VAL A 172 -19.12 16.14 18.10
N THR A 173 -19.61 15.00 17.62
CA THR A 173 -21.03 14.63 17.71
C THR A 173 -21.34 13.67 18.85
N ASP A 174 -20.34 12.97 19.41
CA ASP A 174 -20.54 11.93 20.42
C ASP A 174 -19.69 12.18 21.68
N ASP A 175 -20.33 12.46 22.82
CA ASP A 175 -19.69 12.60 24.15
C ASP A 175 -19.30 11.23 24.77
N ALA A 176 -19.42 10.13 24.02
CA ALA A 176 -19.16 8.78 24.51
C ALA A 176 -17.68 8.43 24.65
N THR A 177 -17.38 7.46 25.51
CA THR A 177 -16.02 6.90 25.68
C THR A 177 -15.62 5.91 24.59
N ASP A 178 -16.53 5.56 23.69
CA ASP A 178 -16.37 4.53 22.66
C ASP A 178 -16.20 5.17 21.27
N LEU A 179 -15.20 6.04 21.17
CA LEU A 179 -14.90 6.81 19.97
C LEU A 179 -14.17 5.95 18.92
N LEU A 180 -14.42 6.26 17.65
CA LEU A 180 -13.67 5.72 16.52
C LEU A 180 -12.20 6.11 16.65
N GLY A 181 -11.32 5.15 16.44
CA GLY A 181 -9.88 5.35 16.36
C GLY A 181 -9.33 5.11 14.95
N GLU A 182 -8.10 5.59 14.71
CA GLU A 182 -7.35 5.30 13.48
C GLU A 182 -7.25 3.79 13.21
N LYS A 183 -7.10 2.99 14.26
CA LYS A 183 -7.04 1.53 14.16
C LYS A 183 -8.33 0.92 13.60
N ASP A 184 -9.50 1.49 13.90
CA ASP A 184 -10.76 1.00 13.34
C ASP A 184 -10.79 1.24 11.83
N LEU A 185 -10.35 2.41 11.38
CA LEU A 185 -10.28 2.75 9.95
C LEU A 185 -9.25 1.88 9.21
N ASP A 186 -8.10 1.61 9.84
CA ASP A 186 -7.08 0.69 9.32
C ASP A 186 -7.63 -0.72 9.15
N MET A 187 -8.39 -1.21 10.13
CA MET A 187 -9.01 -2.53 10.08
C MET A 187 -10.14 -2.60 9.04
N ILE A 188 -10.94 -1.54 8.87
CA ILE A 188 -11.95 -1.43 7.80
C ILE A 188 -11.26 -1.51 6.43
N SER A 189 -10.18 -0.76 6.22
CA SER A 189 -9.36 -0.83 5.01
C SER A 189 -8.78 -2.22 4.78
N LEU A 190 -8.23 -2.83 5.83
CA LEU A 190 -7.65 -4.17 5.78
C LEU A 190 -8.69 -5.23 5.35
N VAL A 191 -9.86 -5.26 6.00
CA VAL A 191 -10.91 -6.25 5.66
C VAL A 191 -11.45 -5.98 4.25
N GLY A 192 -11.69 -4.70 3.89
CA GLY A 192 -12.08 -4.31 2.54
C GLY A 192 -11.11 -4.82 1.49
N GLY A 193 -9.80 -4.68 1.73
CA GLY A 193 -8.76 -5.26 0.88
C GLY A 193 -8.80 -6.79 0.81
N LEU A 194 -8.99 -7.47 1.94
CA LEU A 194 -9.01 -8.95 2.01
C LEU A 194 -10.22 -9.58 1.30
N LEU A 195 -11.29 -8.82 1.07
CA LEU A 195 -12.48 -9.26 0.32
C LEU A 195 -12.25 -9.34 -1.19
N ILE A 196 -11.25 -8.64 -1.71
CA ILE A 196 -11.02 -8.51 -3.16
C ILE A 196 -9.58 -8.79 -3.59
N SER A 197 -8.69 -9.06 -2.64
CA SER A 197 -7.27 -9.27 -2.92
C SER A 197 -6.84 -10.72 -2.79
N ARG A 198 -5.90 -11.11 -3.65
CA ARG A 198 -5.11 -12.32 -3.45
C ARG A 198 -4.02 -11.99 -2.43
N PRO A 199 -3.87 -12.77 -1.35
CA PRO A 199 -2.80 -12.53 -0.37
C PRO A 199 -1.44 -12.50 -1.07
N VAL A 200 -0.69 -11.44 -0.79
CA VAL A 200 0.68 -11.25 -1.29
C VAL A 200 1.52 -12.45 -0.82
N ASP A 201 2.42 -12.93 -1.67
CA ASP A 201 3.32 -14.05 -1.38
C ASP A 201 2.65 -15.42 -1.15
N SER A 202 1.36 -15.55 -1.47
CA SER A 202 0.69 -16.85 -1.43
C SER A 202 0.90 -17.64 -2.73
N SER A 203 1.24 -18.93 -2.61
CA SER A 203 1.23 -19.89 -3.72
C SER A 203 -0.19 -20.32 -4.13
N LEU A 204 -1.22 -19.64 -3.62
CA LEU A 204 -2.62 -19.97 -3.86
C LEU A 204 -3.01 -19.72 -5.31
N SER A 205 -3.73 -20.66 -5.92
CA SER A 205 -4.41 -20.40 -7.19
C SER A 205 -5.46 -19.30 -7.03
N HIS A 206 -5.86 -18.66 -8.13
CA HIS A 206 -6.96 -17.68 -8.11
C HIS A 206 -8.26 -18.27 -7.54
N LYS A 207 -8.55 -19.55 -7.81
CA LYS A 207 -9.70 -20.26 -7.24
C LYS A 207 -9.65 -20.27 -5.71
N ASN A 208 -8.51 -20.64 -5.13
CA ASN A 208 -8.37 -20.74 -3.68
C ASN A 208 -8.33 -19.35 -3.01
N ALA A 209 -7.72 -18.36 -3.67
CA ALA A 209 -7.73 -16.98 -3.20
C ALA A 209 -9.17 -16.42 -3.16
N LEU A 210 -9.96 -16.66 -4.21
CA LEU A 210 -11.35 -16.25 -4.27
C LEU A 210 -12.21 -16.96 -3.21
N GLN A 211 -11.97 -18.25 -2.96
CA GLN A 211 -12.62 -18.97 -1.87
C GLN A 211 -12.36 -18.32 -0.50
N ARG A 212 -11.14 -17.84 -0.25
CA ARG A 212 -10.81 -17.08 0.97
C ARG A 212 -11.54 -15.74 1.04
N CYS A 213 -11.63 -15.01 -0.08
CA CYS A 213 -12.40 -13.78 -0.16
C CYS A 213 -13.87 -14.02 0.21
N ILE A 214 -14.48 -15.07 -0.37
CA ILE A 214 -15.86 -15.48 -0.09
C ILE A 214 -16.02 -15.90 1.38
N GLN A 215 -15.06 -16.62 1.95
CA GLN A 215 -15.12 -17.00 3.37
C GLN A 215 -15.13 -15.78 4.28
N ARG A 216 -14.31 -14.76 4.01
CA ARG A 216 -14.32 -13.51 4.78
C ARG A 216 -15.61 -12.72 4.62
N ALA A 217 -16.16 -12.68 3.40
CA ALA A 217 -17.49 -12.08 3.16
C ALA A 217 -18.56 -12.74 4.01
N LYS A 218 -18.54 -14.08 4.12
CA LYS A 218 -19.47 -14.81 4.99
C LYS A 218 -19.27 -14.44 6.46
N LEU A 219 -18.03 -14.44 6.96
CA LEU A 219 -17.74 -14.05 8.34
C LEU A 219 -18.22 -12.63 8.68
N TRP A 220 -18.11 -11.70 7.73
CA TRP A 220 -18.64 -10.35 7.86
C TRP A 220 -20.18 -10.34 7.96
N LEU A 221 -20.85 -10.98 6.99
CA LEU A 221 -22.32 -11.04 6.92
C LEU A 221 -22.93 -11.77 8.12
N ASP A 222 -22.26 -12.82 8.60
CA ASP A 222 -22.66 -13.61 9.75
C ASP A 222 -22.42 -12.88 11.09
N LYS A 223 -21.84 -11.66 11.08
CA LYS A 223 -21.45 -10.90 12.27
C LYS A 223 -20.61 -11.75 13.22
N SER A 224 -19.56 -12.36 12.67
CA SER A 224 -18.78 -13.37 13.40
C SER A 224 -17.92 -12.76 14.51
N GLU A 225 -17.93 -13.40 15.68
CA GLU A 225 -16.98 -13.11 16.77
C GLU A 225 -15.57 -13.66 16.52
N GLN A 226 -15.31 -14.23 15.35
CA GLN A 226 -13.95 -14.65 15.01
C GLN A 226 -13.04 -13.41 14.85
N PRO A 227 -11.80 -13.47 15.37
CA PRO A 227 -10.79 -12.46 15.10
C PRO A 227 -10.51 -12.30 13.60
N ILE A 228 -10.30 -11.06 13.14
CA ILE A 228 -9.95 -10.77 11.74
C ILE A 228 -8.51 -11.23 11.44
N GLU A 229 -7.63 -11.07 12.42
CA GLU A 229 -6.25 -11.54 12.41
C GLU A 229 -6.02 -12.43 13.65
N PRO A 230 -5.17 -13.47 13.56
CA PRO A 230 -4.97 -14.43 14.64
C PRO A 230 -4.59 -13.83 16.00
N ASP A 231 -3.86 -12.71 16.01
CA ASP A 231 -3.33 -12.07 17.22
C ASP A 231 -4.07 -10.77 17.59
N SER A 232 -5.18 -10.46 16.91
CA SER A 232 -5.96 -9.24 17.14
C SER A 232 -7.16 -9.51 18.03
N ALA A 233 -7.45 -8.60 18.95
CA ALA A 233 -8.69 -8.62 19.74
C ALA A 233 -9.92 -8.17 18.93
N ILE A 234 -9.73 -7.72 17.68
CA ILE A 234 -10.79 -7.16 16.85
C ILE A 234 -11.48 -8.28 16.05
N THR A 235 -12.78 -8.43 16.27
CA THR A 235 -13.64 -9.42 15.61
C THR A 235 -14.35 -8.82 14.39
N TYR A 236 -14.89 -9.65 13.50
CA TYR A 236 -15.72 -9.16 12.39
C TYR A 236 -16.97 -8.43 12.90
N ALA A 237 -17.59 -8.95 13.96
CA ALA A 237 -18.75 -8.32 14.61
C ALA A 237 -18.40 -6.92 15.15
N GLY A 238 -17.35 -6.80 15.96
CA GLY A 238 -16.95 -5.53 16.56
C GLY A 238 -16.55 -4.50 15.49
N LEU A 239 -15.81 -4.90 14.45
CA LEU A 239 -15.48 -3.98 13.36
C LEU A 239 -16.71 -3.54 12.56
N ARG A 240 -17.68 -4.44 12.39
CA ARG A 240 -18.94 -4.11 11.72
C ARG A 240 -19.76 -3.09 12.53
N GLU A 241 -19.71 -3.14 13.85
CA GLU A 241 -20.31 -2.11 14.71
C GLU A 241 -19.64 -0.74 14.49
N ARG A 242 -18.31 -0.71 14.38
CA ARG A 242 -17.57 0.52 14.02
C ARG A 242 -18.02 1.08 12.68
N LEU A 243 -18.16 0.24 11.65
CA LEU A 243 -18.66 0.69 10.35
C LEU A 243 -20.11 1.20 10.42
N ASN A 244 -20.98 0.51 11.17
CA ASN A 244 -22.35 0.99 11.40
C ASN A 244 -22.38 2.35 12.09
N LYS A 245 -21.45 2.61 13.02
CA LYS A 245 -21.31 3.92 13.68
C LYS A 245 -21.00 5.00 12.64
N ILE A 246 -20.04 4.75 11.74
CA ILE A 246 -19.73 5.65 10.62
C ILE A 246 -20.97 5.91 9.76
N MET A 247 -21.67 4.85 9.33
CA MET A 247 -22.87 4.98 8.50
C MET A 247 -24.03 5.71 9.20
N SER A 248 -24.07 5.71 10.53
CA SER A 248 -25.08 6.39 11.33
C SER A 248 -24.68 7.83 11.70
N SER A 249 -23.45 8.24 11.40
CA SER A 249 -22.91 9.55 11.74
C SER A 249 -23.23 10.59 10.67
N ASP A 250 -23.19 11.87 11.05
CA ASP A 250 -23.35 12.99 10.12
C ASP A 250 -22.25 13.03 9.05
N TYR A 251 -21.09 12.43 9.31
CA TYR A 251 -20.04 12.29 8.30
C TYR A 251 -20.52 11.55 7.05
N PHE A 252 -21.41 10.55 7.19
CA PHE A 252 -21.91 9.79 6.05
C PHE A 252 -22.88 10.58 5.16
N THR A 253 -23.66 11.49 5.76
CA THR A 253 -24.73 12.19 5.04
C THR A 253 -24.35 13.63 4.66
N THR A 254 -23.34 14.20 5.31
CA THR A 254 -22.86 15.56 5.02
C THR A 254 -22.17 15.60 3.67
N THR A 255 -22.57 16.53 2.81
CA THR A 255 -21.90 16.76 1.53
C THR A 255 -20.55 17.45 1.79
N PRO A 256 -19.41 16.88 1.36
CA PRO A 256 -18.12 17.52 1.56
C PRO A 256 -18.03 18.86 0.79
N GLU A 257 -17.67 19.94 1.47
CA GLU A 257 -17.31 21.19 0.81
C GLU A 257 -15.90 21.06 0.22
N MET A 258 -15.80 20.73 -1.08
CA MET A 258 -14.52 20.70 -1.78
C MET A 258 -13.98 22.12 -1.97
N LYS A 259 -13.13 22.57 -1.04
CA LYS A 259 -12.30 23.76 -1.25
C LYS A 259 -11.28 23.49 -2.35
N ALA A 260 -11.08 24.46 -3.25
CA ALA A 260 -10.24 24.29 -4.42
C ALA A 260 -8.78 23.93 -4.03
N PRO A 261 -8.03 23.18 -4.86
CA PRO A 261 -6.68 22.69 -4.53
C PRO A 261 -5.68 23.76 -4.07
N VAL A 262 -5.88 25.01 -4.49
CA VAL A 262 -5.05 26.16 -4.09
C VAL A 262 -5.20 26.48 -2.60
N GLU A 263 -6.39 26.32 -2.03
CA GLU A 263 -6.64 26.54 -0.60
C GLU A 263 -6.21 25.36 0.26
N VAL A 264 -6.31 24.13 -0.28
CA VAL A 264 -5.86 22.91 0.41
C VAL A 264 -4.33 22.85 0.49
N ALA A 265 -3.61 23.35 -0.52
CA ALA A 265 -2.14 23.48 -0.45
C ALA A 265 -1.70 24.54 0.59
N ALA A 266 -2.45 25.63 0.74
CA ALA A 266 -2.19 26.64 1.77
C ALA A 266 -2.49 26.10 3.19
N ALA A 267 -3.51 25.24 3.34
CA ALA A 267 -3.86 24.61 4.61
C ALA A 267 -2.95 23.40 4.97
N ALA A 268 -2.47 22.64 3.97
CA ALA A 268 -1.52 21.54 4.16
C ALA A 268 -0.13 22.03 4.62
N GLY A 269 0.20 23.30 4.35
CA GLY A 269 1.35 23.99 4.94
C GLY A 269 1.25 24.21 6.46
N ASN A 270 0.08 23.93 7.07
CA ASN A 270 -0.21 24.12 8.48
C ASN A 270 -0.34 22.81 9.28
N TYR A 271 -0.03 21.64 8.70
CA TYR A 271 0.23 20.43 9.49
C TYR A 271 1.55 20.60 10.25
N ALA A 272 1.47 21.31 11.37
CA ALA A 272 2.50 21.30 12.39
C ALA A 272 2.70 19.83 12.82
N SER A 273 3.90 19.32 12.59
CA SER A 273 4.37 18.08 13.20
C SER A 273 3.98 18.10 14.68
N PHE A 274 3.21 17.11 15.13
CA PHE A 274 3.00 16.84 16.54
C PHE A 274 4.37 16.50 17.17
N GLN A 275 5.11 17.53 17.58
CA GLN A 275 6.25 17.38 18.47
C GLN A 275 5.73 17.48 19.89
N VAL A 276 5.76 16.34 20.56
CA VAL A 276 5.54 16.21 22.00
C VAL A 276 6.51 17.16 22.73
N PRO A 277 6.06 18.05 23.63
CA PRO A 277 6.96 18.97 24.32
C PRO A 277 7.87 18.23 25.31
N VAL A 278 9.12 17.97 24.91
CA VAL A 278 10.19 17.76 25.88
C VAL A 278 10.70 19.14 26.28
N HIS A 279 10.36 19.57 27.49
CA HIS A 279 10.97 20.73 28.11
C HIS A 279 12.49 20.52 28.21
N GLY A 280 13.26 21.46 27.65
CA GLY A 280 14.73 21.44 27.79
C GLY A 280 15.48 22.37 26.86
N SER A 281 15.28 23.69 27.02
CA SER A 281 16.26 24.78 26.81
C SER A 281 17.36 24.57 25.75
N MET A 282 17.26 25.26 24.60
CA MET A 282 18.39 25.93 23.94
C MET A 282 17.92 26.95 22.88
N VAL A 283 18.66 28.06 22.81
CA VAL A 283 18.40 29.40 22.25
C VAL A 283 18.14 29.43 20.72
N PRO A 284 17.31 30.34 20.16
CA PRO A 284 17.10 30.44 18.72
C PRO A 284 18.26 31.15 18.01
N VAL A 285 18.75 30.57 16.92
CA VAL A 285 19.62 31.24 15.95
C VAL A 285 18.76 31.65 14.76
N THR A 286 18.58 32.96 14.59
CA THR A 286 17.98 33.57 13.40
C THR A 286 19.00 33.60 12.27
N VAL A 287 18.67 33.00 11.12
CA VAL A 287 19.40 33.22 9.86
C VAL A 287 18.42 33.80 8.85
N PRO A 288 18.68 35.02 8.30
CA PRO A 288 17.75 35.69 7.41
C PRO A 288 17.78 35.09 6.00
N VAL A 289 16.59 35.00 5.42
CA VAL A 289 16.32 34.72 4.01
C VAL A 289 16.94 35.83 3.14
N GLN A 290 17.75 35.45 2.15
CA GLN A 290 18.02 36.29 0.99
C GLN A 290 17.53 35.59 -0.27
N VAL A 291 16.60 36.26 -0.94
CA VAL A 291 16.04 35.93 -2.25
C VAL A 291 16.87 36.67 -3.31
N GLU A 292 17.49 35.92 -4.21
CA GLU A 292 17.89 36.34 -5.56
C GLU A 292 17.21 35.30 -6.47
N GLY A 293 16.34 35.62 -7.43
CA GLY A 293 16.25 36.79 -8.29
C GLY A 293 16.49 36.34 -9.73
N SER A 294 15.51 35.69 -10.36
CA SER A 294 15.47 35.55 -11.84
C SER A 294 14.02 35.40 -12.31
N VAL A 295 13.45 36.53 -12.71
CA VAL A 295 12.16 36.65 -13.39
C VAL A 295 12.47 36.73 -14.89
N GLY A 296 12.09 35.70 -15.65
CA GLY A 296 11.99 35.77 -17.10
C GLY A 296 10.59 36.23 -17.49
N GLN A 297 10.44 37.53 -17.70
CA GLN A 297 9.22 38.20 -18.13
C GLN A 297 9.16 38.13 -19.67
N TYR A 298 8.19 37.39 -20.24
CA TYR A 298 7.79 37.61 -21.63
C TYR A 298 6.66 38.63 -21.64
N GLN A 299 6.95 39.79 -22.25
CA GLN A 299 5.99 40.85 -22.52
C GLN A 299 4.96 40.36 -23.55
N GLN A 300 3.69 40.55 -23.21
CA GLN A 300 2.58 40.52 -24.16
C GLN A 300 2.21 41.99 -24.38
N GLU A 301 2.45 42.49 -25.60
CA GLU A 301 2.04 43.83 -26.02
C GLU A 301 0.51 43.85 -26.18
N ASP A 302 -0.13 44.77 -25.47
CA ASP A 302 -1.52 45.18 -25.67
C ASP A 302 -1.58 46.08 -26.91
N ASP A 303 -2.36 45.68 -27.92
CA ASP A 303 -2.92 46.61 -28.91
C ASP A 303 -4.45 46.50 -28.81
N ASP A 304 -5.03 47.56 -28.25
CA ASP A 304 -6.45 47.88 -28.25
C ASP A 304 -6.76 48.54 -29.60
N ASP A 305 -7.62 47.96 -30.43
CA ASP A 305 -8.53 48.78 -31.22
C ASP A 305 -9.79 48.02 -31.65
N THR A 306 -10.92 48.59 -31.22
CA THR A 306 -12.27 48.13 -31.49
C THR A 306 -12.79 48.58 -32.86
N SER A 307 -13.67 47.75 -33.42
CA SER A 307 -14.86 48.12 -34.20
C SER A 307 -14.77 48.35 -35.74
N ASN A 308 -15.25 47.32 -36.44
CA ASN A 308 -16.41 47.33 -37.33
C ASN A 308 -16.36 48.01 -38.73
N PHE A 309 -16.68 47.17 -39.72
CA PHE A 309 -17.71 47.38 -40.76
C PHE A 309 -17.32 47.92 -42.17
N GLN A 310 -17.67 47.10 -43.18
CA GLN A 310 -17.96 47.40 -44.61
C GLN A 310 -16.78 47.94 -45.46
N GLY A 311 -16.57 47.56 -46.72
CA GLY A 311 -17.45 47.02 -47.75
C GLY A 311 -17.20 47.83 -49.05
N ASN A 312 -16.87 47.11 -50.13
CA ASN A 312 -16.87 47.49 -51.55
C ASN A 312 -15.85 48.48 -52.15
N GLU A 313 -15.30 48.03 -53.29
CA GLU A 313 -15.07 48.72 -54.60
C GLU A 313 -14.27 50.03 -54.59
N ALA A 314 -13.26 50.26 -55.43
CA ALA A 314 -12.98 49.79 -56.79
C ALA A 314 -11.47 49.90 -57.10
#